data_AF-I0I1P2-F1
#
_entry.id   AF-I0I1P2-F1
#
_cell.length_a   1.000
_cell.length_b   1.000
_cell.length_c   1.000
_cell.angle_alpha   90.00
_cell.angle_beta   90.00
_cell.angle_gamma   90.00
#
_symmetry.space_group_name_H-M   'P 1'
#
loop_
_entity.id
_entity.type
_entity.pdbx_description
1 polymer ?
#
loop_
_entity_poly.entity_id
_entity_poly.type
_entity_poly.pdbx_seq_one_letter_code
_entity_poly.pdbx_strand_id
1 'polypeptide(L)'
;MASDIERAAQSSQQAAPAGKLMSLDVGQARIGVAVCDPLQLGARPLTVIQCHSEDEDFATLARLVQQEEIQAIICGLPLNMDGSEGPQAQSVRGWAQRLAQALRQTLDPAPPILFWDERLSSYEAQSLLAAQAQVEENAARIAHLALPKSRRDKRRRRTGQQRKGQKSHIVDDAIAAAVILQSYLDACKAARTGVESLIDYGRVE
;
A
#
# COMPACT_ATOMS: atom_id res chain seq x y z
N MET A 1 9.53 37.83 -6.77
CA MET A 1 8.39 36.95 -6.44
C MET A 1 8.76 35.60 -7.00
N ALA A 2 9.23 34.70 -6.13
CA ALA A 2 9.66 33.36 -6.50
C ALA A 2 8.50 32.61 -7.15
N SER A 3 8.72 32.08 -8.35
CA SER A 3 7.72 31.37 -9.14
C SER A 3 7.40 30.02 -8.51
N ASP A 4 6.17 29.54 -8.71
CA ASP A 4 5.62 28.29 -8.16
C ASP A 4 6.47 27.03 -8.41
N ILE A 5 7.46 27.13 -9.30
CA ILE A 5 8.45 26.09 -9.62
C ILE A 5 9.46 25.89 -8.47
N GLU A 6 9.81 26.94 -7.72
CA GLU A 6 10.73 26.81 -6.57
C GLU A 6 10.05 26.13 -5.36
N ARG A 7 8.72 26.20 -5.24
CA ARG A 7 7.96 25.51 -4.18
C ARG A 7 7.88 24.00 -4.39
N ALA A 8 7.81 23.52 -5.64
CA ALA A 8 7.81 22.09 -5.93
C ALA A 8 9.18 21.44 -5.67
N ALA A 9 10.27 22.17 -5.91
CA ALA A 9 11.62 21.69 -5.64
C ALA A 9 11.96 21.63 -4.14
N GLN A 10 11.27 22.40 -3.29
CA GLN A 10 11.45 22.42 -1.84
C GLN A 10 10.77 21.25 -1.09
N SER A 11 9.93 20.44 -1.76
CA SER A 11 9.33 19.23 -1.15
C SER A 11 10.28 18.05 -1.00
N SER A 12 11.46 18.10 -1.63
CA SER A 12 12.48 17.03 -1.63
C SER A 12 13.18 16.78 -0.28
N GLN A 13 12.79 17.49 0.80
CA GLN A 13 13.38 17.38 2.14
C GLN A 13 12.37 17.05 3.26
N GLN A 14 11.12 16.68 2.94
CA GLN A 14 10.18 16.27 4.00
C GLN A 14 10.52 14.86 4.51
N ALA A 15 10.99 14.79 5.76
CA ALA A 15 11.19 13.53 6.47
C ALA A 15 9.91 12.70 6.45
N ALA A 16 10.04 11.37 6.31
CA ALA A 16 8.90 10.45 6.36
C ALA A 16 7.94 10.80 7.51
N PRO A 17 6.61 10.85 7.26
CA PRO A 17 5.61 11.12 8.28
C PRO A 17 5.84 10.22 9.50
N ALA A 18 5.85 10.75 10.71
CA ALA A 18 6.09 9.95 11.91
C ALA A 18 4.92 9.00 12.20
N GLY A 19 5.20 7.85 12.82
CA GLY A 19 4.18 6.86 13.19
C GLY A 19 4.00 5.75 12.16
N LYS A 20 2.89 5.02 12.25
CA LYS A 20 2.62 3.87 11.39
C LYS A 20 2.28 4.32 9.97
N LEU A 21 2.90 3.68 9.00
CA LEU A 21 2.65 3.85 7.58
C LEU A 21 1.99 2.60 7.02
N MET A 22 1.19 2.78 5.96
CA MET A 22 0.63 1.71 5.16
C MET A 22 1.16 1.82 3.75
N SER A 23 1.45 0.70 3.09
CA SER A 23 1.68 0.69 1.64
C SER A 23 0.62 -0.09 0.90
N LEU A 24 0.42 0.28 -0.36
CA LEU A 24 -0.50 -0.34 -1.29
C LEU A 24 0.25 -0.75 -2.57
N ASP A 25 0.13 -2.02 -2.93
CA ASP A 25 0.43 -2.54 -4.26
C ASP A 25 -0.90 -2.69 -5.01
N VAL A 26 -1.18 -1.78 -5.94
CA VAL A 26 -2.49 -1.65 -6.58
C VAL A 26 -2.53 -2.42 -7.89
N GLY A 27 -3.07 -3.63 -7.83
CA GLY A 27 -3.40 -4.43 -9.00
C GLY A 27 -4.85 -4.28 -9.46
N GLN A 28 -5.15 -4.76 -10.67
CA GLN A 28 -6.52 -4.70 -11.23
C GLN A 28 -7.52 -5.58 -10.47
N ALA A 29 -7.08 -6.73 -9.97
CA ALA A 29 -7.94 -7.70 -9.29
C ALA A 29 -7.78 -7.68 -7.76
N ARG A 30 -6.65 -7.17 -7.28
CA ARG A 30 -6.20 -7.32 -5.89
C ARG A 30 -5.35 -6.12 -5.49
N ILE A 31 -5.46 -5.72 -4.23
CA ILE A 31 -4.59 -4.72 -3.62
C ILE A 31 -3.82 -5.40 -2.49
N GLY A 32 -2.51 -5.48 -2.64
CA GLY A 32 -1.60 -5.86 -1.56
C GLY A 32 -1.53 -4.74 -0.53
N VAL A 33 -1.63 -5.07 0.76
CA VAL A 33 -1.54 -4.08 1.84
C VAL A 33 -0.47 -4.52 2.83
N ALA A 34 0.43 -3.60 3.18
CA ALA A 34 1.41 -3.78 4.24
C ALA A 34 1.43 -2.57 5.18
N VAL A 35 1.97 -2.77 6.38
CA VAL A 35 2.11 -1.73 7.39
C VAL A 35 3.46 -1.83 8.10
N CYS A 36 3.92 -0.75 8.70
CA CYS A 36 5.10 -0.76 9.55
C CYS A 36 4.75 -0.54 11.02
N ASP A 37 5.73 -0.77 11.90
CA ASP A 37 5.63 -0.39 13.30
C ASP A 37 5.75 1.15 13.48
N PRO A 38 5.28 1.73 14.60
CA PRO A 38 5.34 3.18 14.83
C PRO A 38 6.75 3.78 14.82
N LEU A 39 7.79 2.98 15.10
CA LEU A 39 9.19 3.39 15.05
C LEU A 39 9.79 3.24 13.64
N GLN A 40 9.02 2.73 12.69
CA GLN A 40 9.42 2.56 11.28
C GLN A 40 10.66 1.69 11.12
N LEU A 41 10.79 0.67 11.97
CA LEU A 41 11.94 -0.25 11.94
C LEU A 41 11.79 -1.26 10.81
N GLY A 42 10.58 -1.79 10.60
CA GLY A 42 10.31 -2.76 9.55
C GLY A 42 8.88 -2.76 9.02
N ALA A 43 8.73 -3.16 7.76
CA ALA A 43 7.46 -3.42 7.13
C ALA A 43 7.01 -4.88 7.36
N ARG A 44 5.70 -5.09 7.48
CA ARG A 44 5.08 -6.41 7.48
C ARG A 44 3.87 -6.44 6.56
N PRO A 45 3.64 -7.55 5.82
CA PRO A 45 2.42 -7.70 5.05
C PRO A 45 1.23 -7.76 6.01
N LEU A 46 0.16 -7.03 5.67
CA LEU A 46 -1.07 -6.97 6.47
C LEU A 46 -2.11 -7.90 5.89
N THR A 47 -2.49 -7.69 4.62
CA THR A 47 -3.59 -8.42 3.98
C THR A 47 -3.57 -8.23 2.46
N VAL A 48 -4.53 -8.87 1.78
CA VAL A 48 -4.88 -8.57 0.39
C VAL A 48 -6.37 -8.27 0.31
N ILE A 49 -6.71 -7.16 -0.31
CA ILE A 49 -8.09 -6.81 -0.66
C ILE A 49 -8.36 -7.38 -2.04
N GLN A 50 -9.45 -8.15 -2.19
CA GLN A 50 -9.95 -8.55 -3.51
C GLN A 50 -10.78 -7.39 -4.06
N CYS A 51 -10.39 -6.86 -5.20
CA CYS A 51 -11.09 -5.71 -5.78
C CYS A 51 -12.46 -6.12 -6.28
N HIS A 52 -13.48 -5.38 -5.86
CA HIS A 52 -14.87 -5.59 -6.31
C HIS A 52 -15.43 -4.31 -6.92
N SER A 53 -15.51 -3.26 -6.12
CA SER A 53 -15.88 -1.92 -6.53
C SER A 53 -15.09 -0.92 -5.70
N GLU A 54 -14.78 0.24 -6.28
CA GLU A 54 -13.97 1.24 -5.60
C GLU A 54 -14.59 1.68 -4.27
N ASP A 55 -15.93 1.80 -4.18
CA ASP A 55 -16.61 2.15 -2.94
C ASP A 55 -16.37 1.11 -1.82
N GLU A 56 -16.46 -0.18 -2.14
CA GLU A 56 -16.21 -1.27 -1.17
C GLU A 56 -14.73 -1.36 -0.78
N ASP A 57 -13.84 -1.19 -1.77
CA ASP A 57 -12.40 -1.24 -1.58
C ASP A 57 -11.94 -0.06 -0.70
N PHE A 58 -12.42 1.16 -0.99
CA PHE A 58 -12.12 2.36 -0.23
C PHE A 58 -12.70 2.32 1.19
N ALA A 59 -13.92 1.80 1.37
CA ALA A 59 -14.49 1.61 2.71
C ALA A 59 -13.68 0.59 3.53
N THR A 60 -13.12 -0.44 2.88
CA THR A 60 -12.22 -1.40 3.54
C THR A 60 -10.90 -0.75 3.93
N LEU A 61 -10.30 0.04 3.04
CA LEU A 61 -9.08 0.79 3.32
C LEU A 61 -9.27 1.82 4.43
N ALA A 62 -10.36 2.59 4.44
CA ALA A 62 -10.67 3.56 5.48
C ALA A 62 -10.73 2.90 6.87
N ARG A 63 -11.32 1.71 6.97
CA ARG A 63 -11.37 0.93 8.21
C ARG A 63 -9.99 0.45 8.64
N LEU A 64 -9.16 -0.02 7.70
CA LEU A 64 -7.79 -0.43 8.01
C LEU A 64 -6.93 0.75 8.47
N VAL A 65 -7.09 1.91 7.82
CA VAL A 65 -6.42 3.16 8.20
C VAL A 65 -6.74 3.54 9.64
N GLN A 66 -8.03 3.48 10.04
CA GLN A 66 -8.42 3.75 11.42
C GLN A 66 -7.89 2.70 12.41
N GLN A 67 -8.03 1.41 12.06
CA GLN A 67 -7.63 0.31 12.94
C GLN A 67 -6.13 0.26 13.22
N GLU A 68 -5.33 0.58 12.20
CA GLU A 68 -3.87 0.60 12.32
C GLU A 68 -3.33 2.00 12.62
N GLU A 69 -4.18 3.01 12.83
CA GLU A 69 -3.77 4.39 13.15
C GLU A 69 -2.77 4.97 12.14
N ILE A 70 -3.03 4.73 10.86
CA ILE A 70 -2.11 5.05 9.77
C ILE A 70 -1.98 6.56 9.59
N GLN A 71 -0.72 7.02 9.53
CA GLN A 71 -0.36 8.43 9.41
C GLN A 71 -0.10 8.87 7.98
N ALA A 72 0.32 7.95 7.10
CA ALA A 72 0.38 8.17 5.65
C ALA A 72 0.31 6.85 4.88
N ILE A 73 -0.15 6.94 3.63
CA ILE A 73 -0.25 5.81 2.71
C ILE A 73 0.81 5.96 1.63
N ILE A 74 1.59 4.91 1.38
CA ILE A 74 2.60 4.81 0.33
C ILE A 74 2.02 3.95 -0.80
N CYS A 75 1.60 4.58 -1.89
CA CYS A 75 1.13 3.87 -3.06
C CYS A 75 2.33 3.60 -3.97
N GLY A 76 2.59 2.34 -4.29
CA GLY A 76 3.60 2.04 -5.29
C GLY A 76 3.18 2.54 -6.68
N LEU A 77 4.16 2.90 -7.49
CA LEU A 77 4.03 3.30 -8.88
C LEU A 77 4.90 2.40 -9.78
N PRO A 78 4.28 1.68 -10.73
CA PRO A 78 5.00 0.87 -11.70
C PRO A 78 5.57 1.76 -12.81
N LEU A 79 6.70 2.41 -12.53
CA LEU A 79 7.42 3.21 -13.52
C LEU A 79 8.16 2.33 -14.53
N ASN A 80 8.32 2.85 -15.75
CA ASN A 80 9.16 2.23 -16.76
C ASN A 80 10.64 2.26 -16.34
N MET A 81 11.47 1.41 -16.93
CA MET A 81 12.91 1.33 -16.59
C MET A 81 13.65 2.66 -16.77
N ASP A 82 13.22 3.51 -17.69
CA ASP A 82 13.75 4.86 -17.92
C ASP A 82 13.20 5.93 -16.95
N GLY A 83 12.35 5.54 -16.01
CA GLY A 83 11.69 6.43 -15.04
C GLY A 83 10.42 7.10 -15.56
N SER A 84 10.01 6.84 -16.81
CA SER A 84 8.78 7.40 -17.38
C SER A 84 7.52 6.69 -16.86
N GLU A 85 6.40 7.40 -16.86
CA GLU A 85 5.10 6.83 -16.49
C GLU A 85 4.42 6.16 -17.69
N GLY A 86 4.17 4.86 -17.58
CA GLY A 86 3.29 4.14 -18.49
C GLY A 86 1.80 4.28 -18.16
N PRO A 87 0.92 3.68 -18.99
CA PRO A 87 -0.54 3.66 -18.73
C PRO A 87 -0.91 3.07 -17.36
N GLN A 88 -0.13 2.11 -16.86
CA GLN A 88 -0.36 1.51 -15.56
C GLN A 88 -0.12 2.51 -14.42
N ALA A 89 0.99 3.25 -14.45
CA ALA A 89 1.29 4.29 -13.46
C ALA A 89 0.19 5.37 -13.44
N GLN A 90 -0.29 5.78 -14.61
CA GLN A 90 -1.41 6.74 -14.71
C GLN A 90 -2.71 6.19 -14.12
N SER A 91 -3.01 4.91 -14.37
CA SER A 91 -4.18 4.23 -13.77
C SER A 91 -4.08 4.19 -12.25
N VAL A 92 -2.91 3.85 -11.71
CA VAL A 92 -2.66 3.81 -10.26
C VAL A 92 -2.79 5.20 -9.65
N ARG A 93 -2.22 6.24 -10.28
CA ARG A 93 -2.40 7.63 -9.83
C ARG A 93 -3.86 8.05 -9.79
N GLY A 94 -4.62 7.76 -10.85
CA GLY A 94 -6.05 8.07 -10.90
C GLY A 94 -6.84 7.34 -9.81
N TRP A 95 -6.53 6.07 -9.55
CA TRP A 95 -7.13 5.30 -8.46
C TRP A 95 -6.80 5.88 -7.09
N ALA A 96 -5.52 6.23 -6.86
CA ALA A 96 -5.07 6.83 -5.60
C ALA A 96 -5.72 8.21 -5.35
N GLN A 97 -5.95 9.00 -6.40
CA GLN A 97 -6.69 10.27 -6.29
C GLN A 97 -8.14 10.06 -5.81
N ARG A 98 -8.83 9.06 -6.36
CA ARG A 98 -10.20 8.71 -5.93
C ARG A 98 -10.22 8.17 -4.50
N LEU A 99 -9.24 7.36 -4.13
CA LEU A 99 -9.07 6.90 -2.75
C LEU A 99 -8.87 8.09 -1.79
N ALA A 100 -7.98 9.02 -2.13
CA ALA A 100 -7.71 10.18 -1.28
C ALA A 100 -8.96 11.04 -1.05
N GLN A 101 -9.77 11.23 -2.11
CA GLN A 101 -11.06 11.89 -2.00
C GLN A 101 -12.03 11.15 -1.06
N ALA A 102 -12.15 9.82 -1.20
CA ALA A 102 -13.03 9.00 -0.36
C ALA A 102 -12.58 9.00 1.11
N LEU A 103 -11.27 8.95 1.37
CA LEU A 103 -10.72 9.01 2.73
C LEU A 103 -11.03 10.34 3.40
N ARG A 104 -10.92 11.48 2.70
CA ARG A 104 -11.30 12.80 3.26
C ARG A 104 -12.78 12.92 3.60
N GLN A 105 -13.63 12.20 2.89
CA GLN A 105 -15.06 12.19 3.18
C GLN A 105 -15.40 11.32 4.41
N THR A 106 -14.51 10.39 4.78
CA THR A 106 -14.78 9.37 5.81
C THR A 106 -13.96 9.58 7.08
N LEU A 107 -12.79 10.21 6.97
CA LEU A 107 -11.78 10.35 8.03
C LEU A 107 -11.38 11.81 8.22
N ASP A 108 -11.15 12.19 9.48
CA ASP A 108 -10.66 13.52 9.86
C ASP A 108 -9.63 13.40 11.01
N PRO A 109 -8.33 13.71 10.78
CA PRO A 109 -7.72 14.01 9.48
C PRO A 109 -7.57 12.75 8.61
N ALA A 110 -7.68 12.90 7.29
CA ALA A 110 -7.34 11.83 6.36
C ALA A 110 -5.82 11.76 6.13
N PRO A 111 -5.21 10.56 6.10
CA PRO A 111 -3.78 10.43 5.84
C PRO A 111 -3.46 10.84 4.39
N PRO A 112 -2.34 11.55 4.15
CA PRO A 112 -1.89 11.83 2.80
C PRO A 112 -1.49 10.55 2.07
N ILE A 113 -1.59 10.58 0.74
CA ILE A 113 -1.08 9.51 -0.12
C ILE A 113 0.18 10.01 -0.82
N LEU A 114 1.27 9.27 -0.64
CA LEU A 114 2.56 9.49 -1.27
C LEU A 114 2.81 8.39 -2.29
N PHE A 115 3.54 8.71 -3.35
CA PHE A 115 3.90 7.74 -4.36
C PHE A 115 5.35 7.27 -4.21
N TRP A 116 5.57 5.96 -4.38
CA TRP A 116 6.89 5.34 -4.33
C TRP A 116 7.17 4.54 -5.60
N ASP A 117 8.39 4.64 -6.10
CA ASP A 117 8.81 3.91 -7.29
C ASP A 117 9.00 2.42 -6.99
N GLU A 118 8.25 1.58 -7.72
CA GLU A 118 8.26 0.12 -7.54
C GLU A 118 9.39 -0.58 -8.31
N ARG A 119 10.33 0.15 -8.93
CA ARG A 119 11.53 -0.43 -9.57
C ARG A 119 12.49 -0.99 -8.53
N LEU A 120 12.05 -2.01 -7.81
CA LEU A 120 12.84 -2.76 -6.86
C LEU A 120 13.96 -3.46 -7.60
N SER A 121 15.16 -3.34 -7.05
CA SER A 121 16.31 -4.08 -7.52
C SER A 121 16.15 -5.56 -7.17
N SER A 122 16.74 -6.46 -7.96
CA SER A 122 16.75 -7.91 -7.69
C SER A 122 17.26 -8.28 -6.28
N TYR A 123 17.96 -7.35 -5.62
CA TYR A 123 18.47 -7.46 -4.26
C TYR A 123 17.37 -7.30 -3.19
N GLU A 124 16.44 -6.36 -3.36
CA GLU A 124 15.34 -6.11 -2.42
C GLU A 124 14.28 -7.23 -2.48
N ALA A 125 14.08 -7.81 -3.67
CA ALA A 125 13.18 -8.93 -3.89
C ALA A 125 13.62 -10.22 -3.16
N GLN A 126 14.92 -10.41 -2.88
CA GLN A 126 15.43 -11.59 -2.18
C GLN A 126 15.14 -11.58 -0.67
N SER A 127 14.90 -10.42 -0.07
CA SER A 127 14.59 -10.29 1.38
C SER A 127 13.15 -10.70 1.73
N LEU A 128 12.31 -10.97 0.72
CA LEU A 128 10.87 -11.21 0.86
C LEU A 128 10.47 -12.56 1.46
N LEU A 129 11.38 -13.52 1.52
CA LEU A 129 11.04 -14.93 1.77
C LEU A 129 10.83 -15.29 3.26
N ALA A 130 10.78 -14.31 4.17
CA ALA A 130 10.58 -14.57 5.61
C ALA A 130 9.16 -14.26 6.15
N ALA A 131 8.26 -13.66 5.36
CA ALA A 131 7.01 -13.08 5.87
C ALA A 131 5.75 -13.97 5.76
N GLN A 132 5.88 -15.26 5.42
CA GLN A 132 4.77 -16.08 4.92
C GLN A 132 3.71 -16.54 5.97
N ALA A 133 3.90 -16.32 7.27
CA ALA A 133 2.98 -16.87 8.29
C ALA A 133 1.83 -15.92 8.71
N GLN A 134 2.00 -14.60 8.60
CA GLN A 134 1.10 -13.62 9.25
C GLN A 134 -0.13 -13.22 8.40
N VAL A 135 -0.03 -13.36 7.07
CA VAL A 135 -1.03 -12.84 6.12
C VAL A 135 -2.34 -13.62 6.16
N GLU A 136 -2.26 -14.95 6.32
CA GLU A 136 -3.45 -15.82 6.29
C GLU A 136 -4.41 -15.54 7.46
N GLU A 137 -3.89 -15.23 8.65
CA GLU A 137 -4.72 -14.93 9.84
C GLU A 137 -5.47 -13.61 9.69
N ASN A 138 -4.81 -12.59 9.14
CA ASN A 138 -5.39 -11.26 8.96
C ASN A 138 -6.44 -11.23 7.84
N ALA A 139 -6.24 -11.95 6.74
CA ALA A 139 -7.22 -12.06 5.65
C ALA A 139 -8.58 -12.58 6.15
N ALA A 140 -8.58 -13.56 7.07
CA ALA A 140 -9.81 -14.08 7.67
C ALA A 140 -10.56 -13.04 8.53
N ARG A 141 -9.82 -12.16 9.22
CA ARG A 141 -10.40 -11.07 10.03
C ARG A 141 -11.04 -9.99 9.16
N ILE A 142 -10.44 -9.64 8.02
CA ILE A 142 -10.99 -8.61 7.12
C ILE A 142 -12.20 -9.11 6.35
N ALA A 143 -12.24 -10.38 5.94
CA ALA A 143 -13.43 -10.96 5.31
C ALA A 143 -14.68 -10.84 6.19
N HIS A 144 -14.52 -10.83 7.52
CA HIS A 144 -15.61 -10.55 8.46
C HIS A 144 -16.07 -9.09 8.43
N LEU A 145 -15.15 -8.15 8.15
CA LEU A 145 -15.42 -6.72 8.07
C LEU A 145 -16.18 -6.37 6.77
N ALA A 146 -15.81 -6.97 5.65
CA ALA A 146 -16.34 -6.65 4.32
C ALA A 146 -17.81 -7.07 4.06
N LEU A 147 -18.47 -7.81 4.96
CA LEU A 147 -19.83 -8.29 4.74
C LEU A 147 -20.89 -7.36 5.35
N PRO A 148 -21.81 -6.78 4.56
CA PRO A 148 -23.07 -6.28 5.11
C PRO A 148 -23.88 -7.47 5.68
N LYS A 149 -24.45 -7.30 6.88
CA LYS A 149 -25.28 -8.33 7.53
C LYS A 149 -26.57 -8.57 6.74
N SER A 150 -26.54 -9.44 5.74
CA SER A 150 -27.76 -10.03 5.18
C SER A 150 -27.55 -11.43 4.64
N ARG A 151 -28.34 -12.34 5.22
CA ARG A 151 -28.73 -13.69 4.79
C ARG A 151 -27.64 -14.76 4.67
N ARG A 152 -27.63 -15.61 5.72
CA ARG A 152 -27.19 -17.01 5.71
C ARG A 152 -27.69 -17.71 4.44
N ASP A 153 -26.79 -18.08 3.54
CA ASP A 153 -27.02 -19.22 2.65
C ASP A 153 -26.07 -20.35 3.02
N LYS A 154 -26.66 -21.45 3.51
CA LYS A 154 -25.97 -22.69 3.84
C LYS A 154 -25.96 -23.56 2.59
N ARG A 155 -24.98 -23.41 1.70
CA ARG A 155 -24.71 -24.41 0.65
C ARG A 155 -23.23 -24.76 0.48
N ARG A 156 -22.92 -25.89 1.13
CA ARG A 156 -22.15 -27.06 0.66
C ARG A 156 -20.64 -26.95 0.41
N ARG A 157 -19.97 -27.78 1.24
CA ARG A 157 -18.71 -28.51 1.03
C ARG A 157 -18.47 -29.01 -0.41
N ARG A 158 -17.26 -28.74 -0.91
CA ARG A 158 -16.42 -29.46 -1.91
C ARG A 158 -15.31 -28.44 -2.26
N THR A 159 -14.00 -28.64 -2.28
CA THR A 159 -13.11 -29.78 -2.55
C THR A 159 -11.72 -29.37 -2.06
N GLY A 160 -10.98 -30.26 -1.39
CA GLY A 160 -9.73 -29.96 -0.68
C GLY A 160 -8.45 -29.91 -1.50
N GLN A 161 -8.48 -29.82 -2.83
CA GLN A 161 -7.29 -30.10 -3.65
C GLN A 161 -6.88 -29.02 -4.67
N GLN A 162 -7.65 -27.93 -4.83
CA GLN A 162 -7.31 -26.82 -5.73
C GLN A 162 -6.97 -25.49 -5.02
N ARG A 163 -6.96 -25.46 -3.68
CA ARG A 163 -6.77 -24.23 -2.90
C ARG A 163 -5.32 -23.75 -2.77
N LYS A 164 -4.31 -24.58 -3.08
CA LYS A 164 -2.90 -24.24 -2.83
C LYS A 164 -2.35 -23.18 -3.80
N GLY A 165 -2.68 -23.22 -5.09
CA GLY A 165 -2.16 -22.25 -6.07
C GLY A 165 -2.75 -20.85 -5.90
N GLN A 166 -4.05 -20.75 -5.59
CA GLN A 166 -4.74 -19.47 -5.42
C GLN A 166 -4.35 -18.76 -4.11
N LYS A 167 -4.01 -19.54 -3.07
CA LYS A 167 -3.48 -19.01 -1.79
C LYS A 167 -2.09 -18.42 -1.93
N SER A 168 -1.21 -19.04 -2.72
CA SER A 168 0.16 -18.54 -2.94
C SER A 168 0.14 -17.14 -3.54
N HIS A 169 -0.65 -16.92 -4.59
CA HIS A 169 -0.77 -15.60 -5.21
C HIS A 169 -1.29 -14.52 -4.26
N ILE A 170 -2.19 -14.87 -3.31
CA ILE A 170 -2.69 -13.92 -2.30
C ILE A 170 -1.58 -13.53 -1.33
N VAL A 171 -0.71 -14.47 -0.96
CA VAL A 171 0.43 -14.14 -0.10
C VAL A 171 1.44 -13.24 -0.85
N ASP A 172 1.60 -13.46 -2.16
CA ASP A 172 2.53 -12.71 -2.99
C ASP A 172 2.20 -11.21 -3.09
N ASP A 173 0.93 -10.79 -3.21
CA ASP A 173 0.60 -9.35 -3.34
C ASP A 173 0.84 -8.59 -2.03
N ALA A 174 0.48 -9.18 -0.88
CA ALA A 174 0.74 -8.54 0.41
C ALA A 174 2.26 -8.41 0.66
N ILE A 175 3.02 -9.41 0.20
CA ILE A 175 4.48 -9.42 0.22
C ILE A 175 5.02 -8.29 -0.66
N ALA A 176 4.52 -8.11 -1.88
CA ALA A 176 4.93 -7.01 -2.77
C ALA A 176 4.70 -5.64 -2.12
N ALA A 177 3.54 -5.42 -1.51
CA ALA A 177 3.28 -4.21 -0.72
C ALA A 177 4.29 -4.03 0.42
N ALA A 178 4.69 -5.10 1.10
CA ALA A 178 5.69 -5.03 2.16
C ALA A 178 7.08 -4.63 1.61
N VAL A 179 7.45 -5.04 0.40
CA VAL A 179 8.70 -4.55 -0.22
C VAL A 179 8.63 -3.05 -0.47
N ILE A 180 7.52 -2.59 -1.04
CA ILE A 180 7.32 -1.16 -1.36
C ILE A 180 7.54 -0.34 -0.10
N LEU A 181 6.92 -0.77 1.01
CA LEU A 181 7.07 -0.08 2.28
C LEU A 181 8.49 -0.18 2.83
N GLN A 182 9.11 -1.36 2.77
CA GLN A 182 10.47 -1.54 3.29
C GLN A 182 11.48 -0.67 2.54
N SER A 183 11.41 -0.66 1.21
CA SER A 183 12.26 0.17 0.35
C SER A 183 12.07 1.67 0.65
N TYR A 184 10.82 2.13 0.80
CA TYR A 184 10.52 3.50 1.24
C TYR A 184 11.15 3.83 2.60
N LEU A 185 11.01 2.93 3.59
CA LEU A 185 11.57 3.13 4.93
C LEU A 185 13.10 3.20 4.91
N ASP A 186 13.74 2.34 4.12
CA ASP A 186 15.19 2.29 4.04
C ASP A 186 15.76 3.53 3.34
N ALA A 187 15.10 4.02 2.27
CA ALA A 187 15.43 5.30 1.66
C ALA A 187 15.28 6.47 2.65
N CYS A 188 14.22 6.47 3.46
CA CYS A 188 14.02 7.48 4.50
C CYS A 188 15.10 7.44 5.59
N LYS A 189 15.55 6.24 5.98
CA LYS A 189 16.68 6.07 6.93
C LYS A 189 17.98 6.59 6.31
N ALA A 190 18.26 6.24 5.05
CA ALA A 190 19.45 6.69 4.32
C ALA A 190 19.48 8.23 4.17
N ALA A 191 18.33 8.86 3.91
CA ALA A 191 18.22 10.32 3.85
C ALA A 191 18.48 10.97 5.22
N ARG A 192 17.99 10.38 6.32
CA ARG A 192 18.25 10.87 7.69
C ARG A 192 19.72 10.74 8.11
N THR A 193 20.44 9.75 7.59
CA THR A 193 21.87 9.55 7.84
C THR A 193 22.77 10.31 6.85
N GLY A 194 22.20 11.05 5.89
CA GLY A 194 22.92 11.85 4.92
C GLY A 194 23.58 11.06 3.78
N VAL A 195 23.08 9.84 3.52
CA VAL A 195 23.71 8.89 2.58
C VAL A 195 23.09 8.96 1.18
N GLU A 196 21.80 9.30 1.02
CA GLU A 196 21.13 9.43 -0.30
C GLU A 196 19.98 10.46 -0.30
N SER A 197 19.61 10.96 -1.49
CA SER A 197 18.48 11.86 -1.72
C SER A 197 17.15 11.11 -1.83
N LEU A 198 16.10 11.60 -1.15
CA LEU A 198 14.74 11.08 -1.27
C LEU A 198 14.17 11.41 -2.66
N ILE A 199 13.73 10.39 -3.41
CA ILE A 199 13.03 10.61 -4.69
C ILE A 199 11.51 10.56 -4.43
N ASP A 200 10.90 11.74 -4.28
CA ASP A 200 9.45 11.92 -4.17
C ASP A 200 8.85 12.07 -5.59
N TYR A 201 7.95 11.16 -5.96
CA TYR A 201 7.24 11.17 -7.26
C TYR A 201 5.88 11.87 -7.20
N GLY A 202 5.68 12.69 -6.16
CA GLY A 202 4.51 13.53 -5.97
C GLY A 202 3.62 13.05 -4.82
N ARG A 203 2.77 13.97 -4.37
CA ARG A 203 1.83 13.80 -3.26
C ARG A 203 0.41 14.07 -3.74
N VAL A 204 -0.55 13.27 -3.28
CA VAL A 204 -1.97 13.59 -3.40
C VAL A 204 -2.43 14.27 -2.12
N GLU A 205 -2.50 15.60 -2.20
CA GLU A 205 -3.22 16.58 -1.36
C GLU A 205 -4.62 16.18 -1.01
#